data_AF-A0A7S3WS80-F1
#
_entry.id   AF-A0A7S3WS80-F1
#
_cell.length_a   1.000
_cell.length_b   1.000
_cell.length_c   1.000
_cell.angle_alpha   90.00
_cell.angle_beta   90.00
_cell.angle_gamma   90.00
#
_symmetry.space_group_name_H-M   'P 1'
#
loop_
_entity.id
_entity.type
_entity.pdbx_description
1 polymer ?
#
loop_
_entity_poly.entity_id
_entity_poly.type
_entity_poly.pdbx_seq_one_letter_code
_entity_poly.pdbx_strand_id
1 'polypeptide(L)'
;GEQGAGSSGEDEEGEAEARLSRHEARSKQLAEKLSELEHAQLAEKPWQLRGEVSGQQRPANSLLETVLDFDQPGAAAKAAMAPSEESTRSIEEVIRARCKDGLWDDVVRRAALKPTDFRPKPADLSLEKSDKGLGDEYAAAFETNVLGSKGADAVAKAHEEARALLAKLDSRLDPLFSFHYAPPPAKREVTIRTEAPAVSLEEKVPTALAASSTLAPEEVYGRKRSDKALADRAELSQGERKALRSKKKRVHKRRTAESAEQRTLRAEAQPGGAAARRQEADRVGEQLAEAKRRGTITSGPLSSGKQRGRSSSKAFFSSMQAASQAPGGLAGSKRQRVADARKAAQGAGAADGASFKL
;
A
#
# COMPACT_ATOMS: atom_id res chain seq x y z
N GLY A 1 18.61 -81.72 44.40
CA GLY A 1 19.53 -82.86 44.49
C GLY A 1 20.20 -82.98 43.14
N GLU A 2 21.50 -82.75 43.09
CA GLU A 2 22.54 -83.63 42.54
C GLU A 2 23.86 -82.88 42.70
N GLN A 3 24.80 -83.52 43.39
CA GLN A 3 26.14 -82.99 43.66
C GLN A 3 27.09 -83.49 42.59
N GLY A 4 28.15 -82.73 42.33
CA GLY A 4 29.36 -83.20 41.66
C GLY A 4 29.95 -82.09 40.79
N ALA A 5 31.25 -81.89 40.65
CA ALA A 5 32.46 -82.39 41.30
C ALA A 5 33.60 -81.69 40.54
N GLY A 6 34.63 -81.20 41.23
CA GLY A 6 35.92 -80.87 40.60
C GLY A 6 36.08 -79.44 40.05
N SER A 7 36.36 -78.49 40.93
CA SER A 7 37.20 -77.32 40.59
C SER A 7 38.40 -77.37 41.53
N SER A 8 39.42 -78.08 41.09
CA SER A 8 40.72 -78.23 41.76
C SER A 8 41.82 -78.39 40.71
N GLY A 9 41.81 -77.52 39.70
CA GLY A 9 42.75 -77.56 38.57
C GLY A 9 43.28 -76.19 38.12
N GLU A 10 42.80 -75.08 38.67
CA GLU A 10 43.23 -73.74 38.25
C GLU A 10 44.50 -73.25 38.97
N ASP A 11 44.85 -73.86 40.10
CA ASP A 11 46.01 -73.41 40.90
C ASP A 11 47.36 -74.05 40.49
N GLU A 12 47.37 -75.17 39.75
CA GLU A 12 48.62 -75.81 39.27
C GLU A 12 49.14 -75.25 37.94
N GLU A 13 48.30 -74.63 37.11
CA GLU A 13 48.72 -74.08 35.81
C GLU A 13 49.54 -72.77 35.95
N GLY A 14 49.24 -71.96 36.97
CA GLY A 14 49.93 -70.70 37.24
C GLY A 14 51.40 -70.85 37.64
N GLU A 15 51.80 -71.98 38.25
CA GLU A 15 53.20 -72.22 38.61
C GLU A 15 54.08 -72.63 37.41
N ALA A 16 53.48 -73.21 36.36
CA ALA A 16 54.17 -73.55 35.11
C ALA A 16 54.36 -72.34 34.18
N GLU A 17 53.54 -71.30 34.31
CA GLU A 17 53.64 -70.07 33.52
C GLU A 17 54.89 -69.23 33.85
N ALA A 18 55.38 -69.32 35.09
CA ALA A 18 56.50 -68.53 35.58
C ALA A 18 57.89 -68.92 34.99
N ARG A 19 57.99 -70.02 34.22
CA ARG A 19 59.27 -70.53 33.65
C ARG A 19 59.30 -70.61 32.12
N LEU A 20 58.38 -69.97 31.41
CA LEU A 20 58.30 -70.02 29.93
C LEU A 20 59.19 -68.97 29.24
N SER A 21 59.79 -69.33 28.10
CA SER A 21 60.49 -68.37 27.24
C SER A 21 59.53 -67.33 26.68
N ARG A 22 59.98 -66.10 26.47
CA ARG A 22 59.15 -65.00 25.92
C ARG A 22 58.45 -65.35 24.59
N HIS A 23 59.09 -66.20 23.77
CA HIS A 23 58.50 -66.71 22.53
C HIS A 23 57.40 -67.74 22.80
N GLU A 24 57.61 -68.60 23.79
CA GLU A 24 56.70 -69.69 24.15
C GLU A 24 55.43 -69.20 24.85
N ALA A 25 55.56 -68.21 25.74
CA ALA A 25 54.41 -67.50 26.30
C ALA A 25 53.58 -66.81 25.20
N ARG A 26 54.23 -66.20 24.20
CA ARG A 26 53.52 -65.62 23.04
C ARG A 26 52.84 -66.68 22.17
N SER A 27 53.48 -67.83 21.93
CA SER A 27 52.87 -68.89 21.13
C SER A 27 51.67 -69.52 21.83
N LYS A 28 51.69 -69.66 23.16
CA LYS A 28 50.54 -70.13 23.94
C LYS A 28 49.37 -69.13 23.86
N GLN A 29 49.62 -67.84 24.11
CA GLN A 29 48.60 -66.79 23.93
C GLN A 29 48.04 -66.72 22.51
N LEU A 30 48.86 -67.00 21.50
CA LEU A 30 48.41 -67.07 20.11
C LEU A 30 47.59 -68.33 19.85
N ALA A 31 47.97 -69.48 20.41
CA ALA A 31 47.22 -70.72 20.29
C ALA A 31 45.87 -70.65 21.00
N GLU A 32 45.81 -70.04 22.18
CA GLU A 32 44.57 -69.74 22.91
C GLU A 32 43.65 -68.85 22.08
N LYS A 33 44.17 -67.73 21.55
CA LYS A 33 43.39 -66.86 20.64
C LYS A 33 42.96 -67.57 19.37
N LEU A 34 43.79 -68.45 18.81
CA LEU A 34 43.43 -69.24 17.64
C LEU A 34 42.26 -70.18 17.97
N SER A 35 42.32 -70.85 19.12
CA SER A 35 41.27 -71.73 19.61
C SER A 35 39.96 -70.97 19.86
N GLU A 36 40.02 -69.79 20.48
CA GLU A 36 38.86 -68.90 20.67
C GLU A 36 38.22 -68.51 19.34
N LEU A 37 39.05 -68.15 18.35
CA LEU A 37 38.58 -67.76 17.02
C LEU A 37 38.01 -68.95 16.23
N GLU A 38 38.62 -70.13 16.33
CA GLU A 38 38.11 -71.37 15.73
C GLU A 38 36.75 -71.75 16.34
N HIS A 39 36.61 -71.65 17.66
CA HIS A 39 35.34 -71.88 18.34
C HIS A 39 34.27 -70.87 17.92
N ALA A 40 34.61 -69.58 17.87
CA ALA A 40 33.69 -68.53 17.43
C ALA A 40 33.26 -68.68 15.96
N GLN A 41 34.11 -69.24 15.09
CA GLN A 41 33.78 -69.51 13.70
C GLN A 41 32.88 -70.75 13.52
N LEU A 42 33.04 -71.76 14.37
CA LEU A 42 32.20 -72.95 14.37
C LEU A 42 30.83 -72.72 15.02
N ALA A 43 30.74 -71.76 15.96
CA ALA A 43 29.50 -71.40 16.64
C ALA A 43 28.47 -70.75 15.70
N GLU A 44 27.19 -70.77 16.10
CA GLU A 44 26.13 -70.12 15.32
C GLU A 44 26.32 -68.60 15.29
N LYS A 45 26.17 -68.02 14.10
CA LYS A 45 26.24 -66.56 13.94
C LYS A 45 25.10 -65.89 14.70
N PRO A 46 25.36 -64.76 15.38
CA PRO A 46 24.32 -64.01 16.07
C PRO A 46 23.28 -63.50 15.07
N TRP A 47 22.06 -63.28 15.55
CA TRP A 47 20.91 -62.99 14.69
C TRP A 47 21.10 -61.75 13.79
N GLN A 48 21.90 -60.77 14.21
CA GLN A 48 22.20 -59.57 13.42
C GLN A 48 22.98 -59.87 12.13
N LEU A 49 23.77 -60.96 12.12
CA LEU A 49 24.57 -61.39 10.97
C LEU A 49 23.85 -62.40 10.07
N ARG A 50 22.58 -62.70 10.39
CA ARG A 50 21.73 -63.59 9.61
C ARG A 50 20.76 -62.76 8.78
N GLY A 51 20.56 -63.15 7.52
CA GLY A 51 19.50 -62.60 6.69
C GLY A 51 18.13 -63.15 7.10
N GLU A 52 17.06 -62.41 6.79
CA GLU A 52 15.66 -62.88 6.88
C GLU A 52 15.25 -63.40 8.28
N VAL A 53 15.71 -62.74 9.34
CA VAL A 53 15.40 -63.14 10.71
C VAL A 53 13.97 -62.77 11.08
N SER A 54 13.17 -63.79 11.42
CA SER A 54 11.81 -63.61 11.95
C SER A 54 11.83 -63.19 13.42
N GLY A 55 10.74 -62.57 13.89
CA GLY A 55 10.62 -62.08 15.27
C GLY A 55 10.78 -63.16 16.35
N GLN A 56 10.55 -64.43 16.04
CA GLN A 56 10.73 -65.56 16.97
C GLN A 56 12.19 -66.05 17.06
N GLN A 57 13.01 -65.78 16.05
CA GLN A 57 14.40 -66.25 15.97
C GLN A 57 15.38 -65.31 16.69
N ARG A 58 14.88 -64.18 17.22
CA ARG A 58 15.65 -63.21 17.99
C ARG A 58 15.08 -63.09 19.42
N PRO A 59 15.92 -62.72 20.41
CA PRO A 59 15.43 -62.39 21.75
C PRO A 59 14.41 -61.25 21.73
N ALA A 60 13.47 -61.27 22.68
CA ALA A 60 12.49 -60.21 22.83
C ALA A 60 13.18 -58.85 23.04
N ASN A 61 12.65 -57.78 22.45
CA ASN A 61 13.15 -56.40 22.55
C ASN A 61 14.58 -56.14 22.05
N SER A 62 15.28 -57.12 21.47
CA SER A 62 16.65 -56.93 20.95
C SER A 62 16.76 -55.89 19.81
N LEU A 63 15.63 -55.55 19.16
CA LEU A 63 15.58 -54.49 18.16
C LEU A 63 15.79 -53.08 18.74
N LEU A 64 15.46 -52.86 20.02
CA LEU A 64 15.67 -51.55 20.67
C LEU A 64 17.15 -51.27 20.98
N GLU A 65 17.93 -52.33 21.14
CA GLU A 65 19.37 -52.25 21.43
C GLU A 65 20.20 -52.05 20.16
N THR A 66 19.67 -52.45 19.01
CA THR A 66 20.37 -52.43 17.73
C THR A 66 19.95 -51.20 16.92
N VAL A 67 20.93 -50.44 16.43
CA VAL A 67 20.68 -49.33 15.51
C VAL A 67 20.63 -49.89 14.10
N LEU A 68 19.44 -49.92 13.50
CA LEU A 68 19.23 -50.34 12.11
C LEU A 68 18.78 -49.15 11.27
N ASP A 69 19.39 -49.01 10.11
CA ASP A 69 18.97 -48.03 9.10
C ASP A 69 17.93 -48.68 8.19
N PHE A 70 16.72 -48.11 8.16
CA PHE A 70 15.65 -48.53 7.27
C PHE A 70 15.01 -47.32 6.60
N ASP A 71 14.66 -47.47 5.33
CA ASP A 71 13.91 -46.45 4.62
C ASP A 71 12.47 -46.44 5.14
N GLN A 72 12.05 -45.32 5.71
CA GLN A 72 10.68 -45.12 6.13
C GLN A 72 9.91 -44.47 4.98
N PRO A 73 8.99 -45.19 4.31
CA PRO A 73 8.15 -44.60 3.28
C PRO A 73 7.19 -43.60 3.93
N GLY A 74 7.59 -42.33 4.01
CA GLY A 74 6.78 -41.22 4.51
C GLY A 74 7.45 -40.30 5.53
N ALA A 75 8.47 -40.76 6.28
CA ALA A 75 9.06 -39.95 7.35
C ALA A 75 10.04 -38.90 6.84
N ALA A 76 10.81 -39.20 5.79
CA ALA A 76 11.72 -38.24 5.16
C ALA A 76 10.98 -37.17 4.32
N ALA A 77 9.75 -37.44 3.89
CA ALA A 77 9.05 -36.56 2.96
C ALA A 77 8.22 -35.46 3.64
N LYS A 78 7.50 -35.75 4.74
CA LYS A 78 6.49 -34.82 5.27
C LYS A 78 6.16 -35.02 6.75
N ALA A 79 7.14 -35.36 7.60
CA ALA A 79 6.88 -35.23 9.04
C ALA A 79 6.56 -33.75 9.33
N ALA A 80 5.33 -33.48 9.77
CA ALA A 80 4.92 -32.11 10.09
C ALA A 80 5.82 -31.60 11.21
N MET A 81 6.61 -30.55 10.91
CA MET A 81 7.52 -29.98 11.89
C MET A 81 6.70 -29.51 13.09
N ALA A 82 7.05 -30.02 14.28
CA ALA A 82 6.44 -29.55 15.52
C ALA A 82 6.73 -28.04 15.67
N PRO A 83 5.77 -27.24 16.16
CA PRO A 83 5.97 -25.80 16.31
C PRO A 83 7.10 -25.53 17.29
N SER A 84 8.28 -25.19 16.77
CA SER A 84 9.44 -24.78 17.56
C SER A 84 9.37 -23.29 17.86
N GLU A 85 9.95 -22.87 19.00
CA GLU A 85 10.02 -21.46 19.37
C GLU A 85 10.77 -20.62 18.33
N GLU A 86 11.83 -21.18 17.74
CA GLU A 86 12.61 -20.55 16.67
C GLU A 86 11.78 -20.31 15.41
N SER A 87 10.98 -21.29 15.00
CA SER A 87 10.08 -21.14 13.84
C SER A 87 9.03 -20.07 14.09
N THR A 88 8.49 -20.01 15.31
CA THR A 88 7.51 -19.01 15.72
C THR A 88 8.11 -17.61 15.71
N ARG A 89 9.33 -17.46 16.27
CA ARG A 89 10.06 -16.18 16.27
C ARG A 89 10.35 -15.69 14.84
N SER A 90 10.77 -16.59 13.94
CA SER A 90 10.97 -16.24 12.53
C SER A 90 9.68 -15.73 11.87
N ILE A 91 8.54 -16.36 12.16
CA ILE A 91 7.23 -15.92 11.65
C ILE A 91 6.86 -14.54 12.21
N GLU A 92 7.07 -14.31 13.50
CA GLU A 92 6.80 -13.01 14.14
C GLU A 92 7.65 -11.87 13.59
N GLU A 93 8.92 -12.14 13.26
CA GLU A 93 9.81 -11.16 12.63
C GLU A 93 9.29 -10.76 11.23
N VAL A 94 8.82 -11.74 10.44
CA VAL A 94 8.19 -11.48 9.12
C VAL A 94 6.89 -10.69 9.26
N ILE A 95 6.01 -11.08 10.20
CA ILE A 95 4.75 -10.37 10.46
C ILE A 95 5.05 -8.93 10.89
N ARG A 96 6.04 -8.72 11.77
CA ARG A 96 6.44 -7.39 12.23
C ARG A 96 6.97 -6.54 11.08
N ALA A 97 7.76 -7.10 10.18
CA ALA A 97 8.23 -6.39 8.99
C ALA A 97 7.06 -5.98 8.08
N ARG A 98 6.15 -6.91 7.76
CA ARG A 98 4.96 -6.61 6.92
C ARG A 98 4.04 -5.55 7.54
N CYS A 99 3.81 -5.61 8.86
CA CYS A 99 3.03 -4.60 9.57
C CYS A 99 3.70 -3.21 9.56
N LYS A 100 5.04 -3.16 9.64
CA LYS A 100 5.80 -1.90 9.54
C LYS A 100 5.72 -1.31 8.12
N ASP A 101 5.80 -2.17 7.11
CA ASP A 101 5.74 -1.77 5.70
C ASP A 101 4.30 -1.53 5.22
N GLY A 102 3.30 -1.97 5.99
CA GLY A 102 1.88 -1.87 5.64
C GLY A 102 1.50 -2.74 4.45
N LEU A 103 2.20 -3.84 4.22
CA LEU A 103 1.98 -4.75 3.09
C LEU A 103 0.97 -5.83 3.47
N TRP A 104 -0.26 -5.66 3.02
CA TRP A 104 -1.39 -6.55 3.29
C TRP A 104 -1.85 -7.24 2.01
N ASP A 105 -1.99 -8.56 2.06
CA ASP A 105 -2.47 -9.38 0.94
C ASP A 105 -4.02 -9.50 0.93
N ASP A 106 -4.72 -8.60 1.64
CA ASP A 106 -6.19 -8.61 1.77
C ASP A 106 -6.89 -8.24 0.45
N VAL A 107 -8.04 -8.88 0.19
CA VAL A 107 -8.83 -8.59 -1.02
C VAL A 107 -9.43 -7.19 -0.92
N VAL A 108 -8.94 -6.28 -1.76
CA VAL A 108 -9.43 -4.92 -1.86
C VAL A 108 -10.85 -4.87 -2.45
N ARG A 109 -11.75 -4.15 -1.77
CA ARG A 109 -13.11 -3.90 -2.29
C ARG A 109 -13.04 -3.11 -3.59
N ARG A 110 -13.37 -3.77 -4.70
CA ARG A 110 -13.56 -3.09 -5.98
C ARG A 110 -14.76 -2.16 -5.87
N ALA A 111 -14.52 -0.85 -5.92
CA ALA A 111 -15.61 0.09 -6.15
C ALA A 111 -16.31 -0.33 -7.45
N ALA A 112 -17.65 -0.41 -7.45
CA ALA A 112 -18.42 -0.72 -8.64
C ALA A 112 -17.83 0.08 -9.81
N LEU A 113 -17.44 -0.62 -10.89
CA LEU A 113 -16.79 -0.01 -12.04
C LEU A 113 -17.66 1.16 -12.47
N LYS A 114 -17.28 2.37 -12.06
CA LYS A 114 -17.85 3.56 -12.65
C LYS A 114 -17.39 3.48 -14.09
N PRO A 115 -18.31 3.45 -15.08
CA PRO A 115 -17.90 3.52 -16.47
C PRO A 115 -16.97 4.71 -16.56
N THR A 116 -15.75 4.46 -17.01
CA THR A 116 -14.72 5.48 -17.05
C THR A 116 -15.28 6.64 -17.84
N ASP A 117 -15.41 7.82 -17.23
CA ASP A 117 -15.89 9.01 -17.93
C ASP A 117 -15.07 9.14 -19.22
N PHE A 118 -15.73 9.03 -20.36
CA PHE A 118 -15.07 9.12 -21.67
C PHE A 118 -14.39 10.48 -21.73
N ARG A 119 -13.06 10.46 -21.77
CA ARG A 119 -12.28 11.67 -22.03
C ARG A 119 -12.03 11.70 -23.53
N PRO A 120 -12.62 12.65 -24.27
CA PRO A 120 -12.25 12.81 -25.66
C PRO A 120 -10.74 13.02 -25.71
N LYS A 121 -10.07 12.30 -26.60
CA LYS A 121 -8.66 12.59 -26.90
C LYS A 121 -8.59 14.07 -27.30
N PRO A 122 -7.54 14.81 -26.89
CA PRO A 122 -7.35 16.16 -27.42
C PRO A 122 -7.36 16.05 -28.95
N ALA A 123 -8.26 16.80 -29.59
CA ALA A 123 -8.42 16.72 -31.03
C ALA A 123 -7.07 17.03 -31.70
N ASP A 124 -6.71 16.22 -32.70
CA ASP A 124 -5.51 16.47 -33.47
C ASP A 124 -5.65 17.83 -34.18
N LEU A 125 -4.63 18.68 -34.06
CA LEU A 125 -4.62 20.00 -34.69
C LEU A 125 -4.59 19.80 -36.20
N SER A 126 -5.61 20.28 -36.91
CA SER A 126 -5.61 20.28 -38.38
C SER A 126 -4.51 21.21 -38.89
N LEU A 127 -3.64 20.69 -39.77
CA LEU A 127 -2.60 21.45 -40.45
C LEU A 127 -3.11 22.17 -41.71
N GLU A 128 -4.37 21.93 -42.08
CA GLU A 128 -5.05 22.61 -43.18
C GLU A 128 -5.39 24.05 -42.79
N LYS A 129 -5.47 24.93 -43.81
CA LYS A 129 -5.85 26.33 -43.59
C LYS A 129 -7.30 26.36 -43.10
N SER A 130 -7.59 27.24 -42.13
CA SER A 130 -8.94 27.36 -41.59
C SER A 130 -9.88 27.94 -42.66
N ASP A 131 -11.06 27.31 -42.81
CA ASP A 131 -12.12 27.82 -43.69
C ASP A 131 -12.77 29.09 -43.13
N LYS A 132 -12.61 29.34 -41.83
CA LYS A 132 -13.14 30.52 -41.13
C LYS A 132 -12.04 31.57 -40.95
N GLY A 133 -12.43 32.83 -41.12
CA GLY A 133 -11.56 33.97 -40.84
C GLY A 133 -11.45 34.24 -39.34
N LEU A 134 -10.38 34.94 -38.93
CA LEU A 134 -10.13 35.28 -37.53
C LEU A 134 -11.30 36.05 -36.88
N GLY A 135 -11.97 36.92 -37.64
CA GLY A 135 -13.15 37.66 -37.15
C GLY A 135 -14.33 36.75 -36.80
N ASP A 136 -14.59 35.73 -37.61
CA ASP A 136 -15.68 34.77 -37.39
C ASP A 136 -15.37 33.83 -36.22
N GLU A 137 -14.10 33.47 -36.05
CA GLU A 137 -13.64 32.72 -34.87
C GLU A 137 -13.84 33.51 -33.58
N TYR A 138 -13.55 34.81 -33.59
CA TYR A 138 -13.80 35.68 -32.45
C TYR A 138 -15.30 35.86 -32.17
N ALA A 139 -16.13 36.01 -33.21
CA ALA A 139 -17.58 36.09 -33.05
C ALA A 139 -18.14 34.79 -32.43
N ALA A 140 -17.74 33.63 -32.96
CA ALA A 140 -18.15 32.33 -32.42
C ALA A 140 -17.64 32.10 -30.99
N ALA A 141 -16.39 32.51 -30.68
CA ALA A 141 -15.86 32.44 -29.34
C ALA A 141 -16.61 33.36 -28.37
N PHE A 142 -17.01 34.56 -28.81
CA PHE A 142 -17.81 35.47 -28.00
C PHE A 142 -19.20 34.90 -27.73
N GLU A 143 -19.87 34.36 -28.74
CA GLU A 143 -21.17 33.70 -28.58
C GLU A 143 -21.10 32.52 -27.61
N THR A 144 -20.10 31.65 -27.73
CA THR A 144 -19.95 30.50 -26.82
C THR A 144 -19.65 30.92 -25.37
N ASN A 145 -18.85 31.97 -25.17
CA ASN A 145 -18.48 32.46 -23.84
C ASN A 145 -19.59 33.28 -23.17
N VAL A 146 -20.37 34.05 -23.95
CA VAL A 146 -21.39 34.97 -23.42
C VAL A 146 -22.78 34.33 -23.38
N LEU A 147 -23.17 33.61 -24.43
CA LEU A 147 -24.48 32.95 -24.51
C LEU A 147 -24.46 31.52 -23.95
N GLY A 148 -23.27 30.98 -23.63
CA GLY A 148 -23.12 29.61 -23.11
C GLY A 148 -23.53 28.53 -24.13
N SER A 149 -23.81 28.92 -25.38
CA SER A 149 -24.12 28.02 -26.47
C SER A 149 -22.82 27.36 -26.92
N LYS A 150 -22.52 26.20 -26.35
CA LYS A 150 -21.51 25.32 -26.94
C LYS A 150 -22.10 24.81 -28.25
N GLY A 151 -21.52 25.21 -29.37
CA GLY A 151 -21.89 24.67 -30.68
C GLY A 151 -21.93 23.15 -30.60
N ALA A 152 -22.95 22.53 -31.21
CA ALA A 152 -23.17 21.10 -31.06
C ALA A 152 -21.95 20.32 -31.57
N ASP A 153 -21.17 19.76 -30.64
CA ASP A 153 -20.03 18.93 -30.95
C ASP A 153 -20.50 17.79 -31.86
N ALA A 154 -19.91 17.65 -33.05
CA ALA A 154 -20.25 16.56 -33.97
C ALA A 154 -20.17 15.19 -33.30
N VAL A 155 -19.26 15.04 -32.32
CA VAL A 155 -19.11 13.86 -31.47
C VAL A 155 -20.33 13.65 -30.56
N ALA A 156 -20.90 14.70 -29.97
CA ALA A 156 -22.08 14.58 -29.11
C ALA A 156 -23.30 14.13 -29.92
N LYS A 157 -23.49 14.67 -31.12
CA LYS A 157 -24.53 14.23 -32.07
C LYS A 157 -24.36 12.77 -32.46
N ALA A 158 -23.13 12.35 -32.83
CA ALA A 158 -22.85 10.95 -33.14
C ALA A 158 -23.14 10.01 -31.94
N HIS A 159 -22.87 10.44 -30.71
CA HIS A 159 -23.21 9.68 -29.50
C HIS A 159 -24.73 9.57 -29.29
N GLU A 160 -25.49 10.61 -29.56
CA GLU A 160 -26.95 10.60 -29.49
C GLU A 160 -27.55 9.67 -30.56
N GLU A 161 -27.05 9.73 -31.79
CA GLU A 161 -27.43 8.84 -32.88
C GLU A 161 -27.13 7.36 -32.54
N ALA A 162 -25.93 7.07 -32.04
CA ALA A 162 -25.54 5.73 -31.63
C ALA A 162 -26.44 5.19 -30.49
N ARG A 163 -26.79 6.03 -29.50
CA ARG A 163 -27.73 5.64 -28.43
C ARG A 163 -29.13 5.36 -28.98
N ALA A 164 -29.60 6.16 -29.94
CA ALA A 164 -30.90 5.96 -30.57
C ALA A 164 -30.93 4.66 -31.39
N LEU A 165 -29.86 4.33 -32.11
CA LEU A 165 -29.73 3.08 -32.84
C LEU A 165 -29.66 1.87 -31.89
N LEU A 166 -28.92 1.97 -30.79
CA LEU A 166 -28.86 0.93 -29.77
C LEU A 166 -30.24 0.68 -29.15
N ALA A 167 -30.97 1.73 -28.77
CA ALA A 167 -32.33 1.59 -28.23
C ALA A 167 -33.31 0.94 -29.23
N LYS A 168 -33.16 1.23 -30.54
CA LYS A 168 -33.95 0.57 -31.60
C LYS A 168 -33.58 -0.90 -31.81
N LEU A 169 -32.33 -1.26 -31.55
CA LEU A 169 -31.85 -2.63 -31.64
C LEU A 169 -32.32 -3.43 -30.43
N ASP A 170 -32.14 -2.89 -29.22
CA ASP A 170 -32.58 -3.51 -27.97
C ASP A 170 -34.10 -3.76 -27.97
N SER A 171 -34.91 -2.80 -28.45
CA SER A 171 -36.37 -2.99 -28.55
C SER A 171 -36.79 -4.11 -29.52
N ARG A 172 -35.93 -4.49 -30.47
CA ARG A 172 -36.17 -5.62 -31.38
C ARG A 172 -35.60 -6.93 -30.82
N LEU A 173 -34.50 -6.89 -30.09
CA LEU A 173 -33.89 -8.07 -29.48
C LEU A 173 -34.68 -8.56 -28.26
N ASP A 174 -35.18 -7.66 -27.42
CA ASP A 174 -35.88 -8.03 -26.18
C ASP A 174 -37.06 -9.00 -26.42
N PRO A 175 -37.94 -8.80 -27.43
CA PRO A 175 -38.99 -9.76 -27.75
C PRO A 175 -38.47 -11.06 -28.36
N LEU A 176 -37.38 -11.03 -29.14
CA LEU A 176 -36.79 -12.24 -29.74
C LEU A 176 -36.29 -13.22 -28.68
N PHE A 177 -35.84 -12.71 -27.53
CA PHE A 177 -35.42 -13.51 -26.39
C PHE A 177 -36.54 -13.73 -25.35
N SER A 178 -37.80 -13.46 -25.69
CA SER A 178 -38.94 -13.56 -24.75
C SER A 178 -38.70 -12.81 -23.43
N PHE A 179 -38.00 -11.67 -23.49
CA PHE A 179 -37.61 -10.86 -22.34
C PHE A 179 -36.74 -11.57 -21.28
N HIS A 180 -36.09 -12.69 -21.63
CA HIS A 180 -35.12 -13.37 -20.77
C HIS A 180 -33.70 -12.84 -20.99
N TYR A 181 -33.43 -11.62 -20.54
CA TYR A 181 -32.11 -11.00 -20.68
C TYR A 181 -31.59 -10.42 -19.35
N ALA A 182 -30.27 -10.18 -19.30
CA ALA A 182 -29.65 -9.52 -18.17
C ALA A 182 -29.98 -8.01 -18.22
N PRO A 183 -30.62 -7.43 -17.19
CA PRO A 183 -31.05 -6.04 -17.22
C PRO A 183 -29.86 -5.10 -17.44
N PRO A 184 -30.08 -3.95 -18.10
CA PRO A 184 -29.01 -3.00 -18.35
C PRO A 184 -28.37 -2.52 -17.04
N PRO A 185 -27.07 -2.18 -17.05
CA PRO A 185 -26.38 -1.74 -15.86
C PRO A 185 -27.03 -0.47 -15.29
N ALA A 186 -27.14 -0.39 -13.96
CA ALA A 186 -27.77 0.74 -13.28
C ALA A 186 -27.09 2.08 -13.64
N LYS A 187 -27.80 2.90 -14.41
CA LYS A 187 -27.40 4.28 -14.72
C LYS A 187 -27.93 5.20 -13.63
N ARG A 188 -27.15 6.21 -13.27
CA ARG A 188 -27.59 7.26 -12.33
C ARG A 188 -28.39 8.29 -13.09
N GLU A 189 -29.70 8.14 -13.10
CA GLU A 189 -30.63 9.09 -13.70
C GLU A 189 -31.05 10.11 -12.64
N VAL A 190 -30.92 11.39 -12.96
CA VAL A 190 -31.34 12.49 -12.09
C VAL A 190 -32.67 13.00 -12.61
N THR A 191 -33.74 12.77 -11.84
CA THR A 191 -35.06 13.33 -12.12
C THR A 191 -35.27 14.57 -11.26
N ILE A 192 -35.56 15.70 -11.90
CA ILE A 192 -35.89 16.94 -11.19
C ILE A 192 -37.42 16.95 -11.06
N ARG A 193 -37.91 16.84 -9.82
CA ARG A 193 -39.34 16.92 -9.50
C ARG A 193 -39.68 18.33 -9.05
N THR A 194 -40.77 18.87 -9.57
CA THR A 194 -41.32 20.17 -9.16
C THR A 194 -42.33 19.96 -8.05
N GLU A 195 -42.46 20.93 -7.14
CA GLU A 195 -43.52 20.93 -6.12
C GLU A 195 -44.89 21.09 -6.81
N ALA A 196 -45.64 19.99 -6.87
CA ALA A 196 -46.99 19.94 -7.41
C ALA A 196 -47.87 19.08 -6.48
N PRO A 197 -49.19 19.32 -6.41
CA PRO A 197 -50.10 18.41 -5.73
C PRO A 197 -50.09 17.04 -6.45
N ALA A 198 -50.18 15.95 -5.69
CA ALA A 198 -50.16 14.60 -6.22
C ALA A 198 -51.26 14.37 -7.29
N VAL A 199 -52.42 15.01 -7.12
CA VAL A 199 -53.53 15.02 -8.08
C VAL A 199 -53.10 15.42 -9.49
N SER A 200 -52.13 16.32 -9.66
CA SER A 200 -51.66 16.73 -11.00
C SER A 200 -50.84 15.66 -11.73
N LEU A 201 -50.32 14.67 -10.99
CA LEU A 201 -49.60 13.51 -11.55
C LEU A 201 -50.52 12.31 -11.75
N GLU A 202 -51.71 12.32 -11.14
CA GLU A 202 -52.69 11.24 -11.28
C GLU A 202 -53.32 11.24 -12.68
N GLU A 203 -53.84 10.08 -13.07
CA GLU A 203 -54.60 9.94 -14.32
C GLU A 203 -55.86 10.79 -14.28
N LYS A 204 -56.33 11.24 -15.45
CA LYS A 204 -57.54 12.06 -15.57
C LYS A 204 -58.80 11.20 -15.33
N VAL A 205 -59.05 10.90 -14.07
CA VAL A 205 -60.21 10.13 -13.57
C VAL A 205 -61.03 11.04 -12.64
N PRO A 206 -62.36 10.91 -12.57
CA PRO A 206 -63.19 11.77 -11.73
C PRO A 206 -62.90 11.70 -10.21
N THR A 207 -62.22 10.67 -9.75
CA THR A 207 -61.89 10.45 -8.33
C THR A 207 -60.41 10.69 -8.10
N ALA A 208 -60.07 11.60 -7.18
CA ALA A 208 -58.70 11.82 -6.72
C ALA A 208 -58.36 10.87 -5.56
N LEU A 209 -57.16 10.28 -5.59
CA LEU A 209 -56.70 9.35 -4.54
C LEU A 209 -55.94 10.07 -3.43
N ALA A 210 -55.08 11.05 -3.76
CA ALA A 210 -54.27 11.76 -2.77
C ALA A 210 -54.20 13.28 -3.03
N ALA A 211 -54.41 14.07 -1.98
CA ALA A 211 -54.31 15.54 -2.03
C ALA A 211 -52.97 16.10 -1.51
N SER A 212 -52.00 15.25 -1.16
CA SER A 212 -50.71 15.68 -0.60
C SER A 212 -49.79 16.29 -1.67
N SER A 213 -48.85 17.15 -1.24
CA SER A 213 -47.76 17.60 -2.10
C SER A 213 -46.83 16.44 -2.45
N THR A 214 -46.23 16.51 -3.63
CA THR A 214 -45.26 15.53 -4.14
C THR A 214 -43.90 15.59 -3.45
N LEU A 215 -43.54 16.74 -2.88
CA LEU A 215 -42.26 16.98 -2.22
C LEU A 215 -42.39 16.77 -0.70
N ALA A 216 -41.41 16.12 -0.10
CA ALA A 216 -41.42 15.91 1.35
C ALA A 216 -41.12 17.22 2.10
N PRO A 217 -41.62 17.40 3.33
CA PRO A 217 -41.30 18.59 4.13
C PRO A 217 -39.80 18.83 4.35
N GLU A 218 -38.99 17.76 4.42
CA GLU A 218 -37.52 17.85 4.52
C GLU A 218 -36.83 18.29 3.21
N GLU A 219 -37.48 18.09 2.07
CA GLU A 219 -36.99 18.51 0.76
C GLU A 219 -37.41 19.96 0.46
N VAL A 220 -38.61 20.37 0.89
CA VAL A 220 -39.04 21.78 0.93
C VAL A 220 -38.14 22.58 1.87
N TYR A 221 -37.88 22.04 3.06
CA TYR A 221 -37.01 22.65 4.06
C TYR A 221 -36.04 21.64 4.67
N GLY A 222 -34.87 21.52 4.05
CA GLY A 222 -33.75 20.79 4.61
C GLY A 222 -33.05 21.64 5.66
N ARG A 223 -33.14 21.25 6.95
CA ARG A 223 -32.41 21.93 8.04
C ARG A 223 -30.93 22.06 7.68
N LYS A 224 -30.47 23.29 7.49
CA LYS A 224 -29.06 23.56 7.22
C LYS A 224 -28.26 23.38 8.51
N ARG A 225 -26.94 23.30 8.39
CA ARG A 225 -26.04 23.20 9.55
C ARG A 225 -26.19 24.36 10.53
N SER A 226 -26.63 25.53 10.06
CA SER A 226 -27.01 26.69 10.87
C SER A 226 -28.23 26.40 11.74
N ASP A 227 -29.25 25.78 11.16
CA ASP A 227 -30.58 25.64 11.79
C ASP A 227 -30.64 24.46 12.78
N LYS A 228 -29.54 23.70 12.89
CA LYS A 228 -29.38 22.63 13.88
C LYS A 228 -28.95 23.15 15.25
N ALA A 229 -28.30 24.30 15.30
CA ALA A 229 -27.93 24.97 16.53
C ALA A 229 -28.61 26.34 16.51
N LEU A 230 -29.81 26.40 17.10
CA LEU A 230 -30.51 27.66 17.35
C LEU A 230 -29.71 28.59 18.29
N ALA A 231 -28.75 28.03 19.03
CA ALA A 231 -27.85 28.78 19.89
C ALA A 231 -26.70 29.41 19.09
N ASP A 232 -26.54 30.72 19.24
CA ASP A 232 -25.40 31.42 18.65
C ASP A 232 -24.10 31.06 19.38
N ARG A 233 -22.96 31.17 18.71
CA ARG A 233 -21.64 30.84 19.29
C ARG A 233 -21.35 31.58 20.58
N ALA A 234 -21.92 32.77 20.78
CA ALA A 234 -21.76 33.59 21.99
C ALA A 234 -22.47 32.98 23.21
N GLU A 235 -23.56 32.25 23.00
CA GLU A 235 -24.42 31.69 24.04
C GLU A 235 -23.93 30.32 24.53
N LEU A 236 -23.07 29.65 23.75
CA LEU A 236 -22.52 28.36 24.15
C LEU A 236 -21.49 28.49 25.27
N SER A 237 -21.64 27.64 26.28
CA SER A 237 -20.63 27.48 27.33
C SER A 237 -19.29 26.99 26.77
N GLN A 238 -18.21 27.24 27.51
CA GLN A 238 -16.88 26.78 27.13
C GLN A 238 -16.79 25.25 26.99
N GLY A 239 -17.52 24.50 27.83
CA GLY A 239 -17.61 23.04 27.77
C GLY A 239 -18.24 22.55 26.47
N GLU A 240 -19.37 23.13 26.08
CA GLU A 240 -20.08 22.79 24.84
C GLU A 240 -19.27 23.17 23.60
N ARG A 241 -18.60 24.33 23.62
CA ARG A 241 -17.66 24.74 22.56
C ARG A 241 -16.55 23.71 22.35
N LYS A 242 -15.97 23.19 23.44
CA LYS A 242 -14.94 22.14 23.39
C LYS A 242 -15.50 20.82 22.85
N ALA A 243 -16.70 20.43 23.29
CA ALA A 243 -17.39 19.23 22.82
C ALA A 243 -17.70 19.29 21.31
N LEU A 244 -18.24 20.42 20.82
CA LEU A 244 -18.50 20.64 19.39
C LEU A 244 -17.22 20.62 18.55
N ARG A 245 -16.15 21.26 19.03
CA ARG A 245 -14.83 21.22 18.37
C ARG A 245 -14.31 19.78 18.29
N SER A 246 -14.40 19.01 19.37
CA SER A 246 -13.99 17.61 19.39
C SER A 246 -14.81 16.75 18.43
N LYS A 247 -16.13 16.91 18.41
CA LYS A 247 -17.03 16.24 17.46
C LYS A 247 -16.69 16.59 16.01
N LYS A 248 -16.47 17.87 15.71
CA LYS A 248 -16.07 18.33 14.37
C LYS A 248 -14.71 17.75 13.96
N LYS A 249 -13.72 17.72 14.87
CA LYS A 249 -12.40 17.12 14.65
C LYS A 249 -12.53 15.62 14.35
N ARG A 250 -13.35 14.89 15.13
CA ARG A 250 -13.59 13.45 14.93
C ARG A 250 -14.23 13.15 13.58
N VAL A 251 -15.29 13.89 13.21
CA VAL A 251 -15.96 13.73 11.91
C VAL A 251 -15.04 14.09 10.76
N HIS A 252 -14.25 15.17 10.89
CA HIS A 252 -13.30 15.57 9.86
C HIS A 252 -12.20 14.52 9.68
N LYS A 253 -11.59 14.05 10.78
CA LYS A 253 -10.56 12.99 10.76
C LYS A 253 -11.08 11.72 10.08
N ARG A 254 -12.31 11.30 10.40
CA ARG A 254 -12.95 10.13 9.77
C ARG A 254 -13.12 10.34 8.26
N ARG A 255 -13.70 11.48 7.85
CA ARG A 255 -13.91 11.80 6.43
C ARG A 255 -12.61 11.92 5.64
N THR A 256 -11.55 12.48 6.24
CA THR A 256 -10.25 12.59 5.59
C THR A 256 -9.59 11.22 5.44
N ALA A 257 -9.71 10.34 6.44
CA ALA A 257 -9.21 8.96 6.36
C ALA A 257 -9.95 8.17 5.27
N GLU A 258 -11.29 8.17 5.30
CA GLU A 258 -12.13 7.54 4.26
C GLU A 258 -11.80 8.06 2.86
N SER A 259 -11.58 9.37 2.70
CA SER A 259 -11.21 9.96 1.42
C SER A 259 -9.78 9.62 0.99
N ALA A 260 -8.85 9.44 1.92
CA ALA A 260 -7.49 9.03 1.61
C ALA A 260 -7.46 7.56 1.16
N GLU A 261 -8.17 6.68 1.88
CA GLU A 261 -8.36 5.28 1.51
C GLU A 261 -9.03 5.16 0.13
N GLN A 262 -10.12 5.89 -0.13
CA GLN A 262 -10.72 5.88 -1.47
C GLN A 262 -9.76 6.38 -2.57
N ARG A 263 -8.84 7.28 -2.23
CA ARG A 263 -7.82 7.75 -3.18
C ARG A 263 -6.77 6.66 -3.44
N THR A 264 -6.25 5.98 -2.41
CA THR A 264 -5.30 4.85 -2.54
C THR A 264 -5.88 3.75 -3.40
N LEU A 265 -7.09 3.30 -3.05
CA LEU A 265 -7.84 2.31 -3.80
C LEU A 265 -8.04 2.70 -5.28
N ARG A 266 -8.33 3.98 -5.55
CA ARG A 266 -8.52 4.46 -6.93
C ARG A 266 -7.22 4.55 -7.73
N ALA A 267 -6.10 4.87 -7.08
CA ALA A 267 -4.79 4.90 -7.72
C ALA A 267 -4.31 3.50 -8.09
N GLU A 268 -4.52 2.54 -7.20
CA GLU A 268 -4.18 1.13 -7.43
C GLU A 268 -5.03 0.52 -8.56
N ALA A 269 -6.33 0.85 -8.59
CA ALA A 269 -7.21 0.42 -9.68
C ALA A 269 -6.86 1.05 -11.05
N GLN A 270 -6.20 2.22 -11.06
CA GLN A 270 -5.82 2.95 -12.28
C GLN A 270 -4.40 3.55 -12.15
N PRO A 271 -3.34 2.77 -12.38
CA PRO A 271 -1.94 3.19 -12.13
C PRO A 271 -1.48 4.38 -13.00
N GLY A 272 -2.17 4.69 -14.11
CA GLY A 272 -1.92 5.89 -14.94
C GLY A 272 -2.92 7.04 -14.73
N GLY A 273 -3.89 6.85 -13.84
CA GLY A 273 -5.01 7.78 -13.64
C GLY A 273 -4.63 9.03 -12.83
N ALA A 274 -5.54 10.00 -12.80
CA ALA A 274 -5.34 11.25 -12.05
C ALA A 274 -5.14 11.04 -10.53
N ALA A 275 -5.65 9.92 -9.98
CA ALA A 275 -5.46 9.58 -8.57
C ALA A 275 -4.03 9.11 -8.27
N ALA A 276 -3.44 8.27 -9.14
CA ALA A 276 -2.07 7.81 -9.02
C ALA A 276 -1.06 8.96 -9.15
N ARG A 277 -1.24 9.82 -10.16
CA ARG A 277 -0.39 11.02 -10.33
C ARG A 277 -0.44 11.98 -9.13
N ARG A 278 -1.61 12.11 -8.50
CA ARG A 278 -1.74 12.93 -7.28
C ARG A 278 -1.03 12.29 -6.08
N GLN A 279 -1.06 10.96 -5.94
CA GLN A 279 -0.31 10.28 -4.87
C GLN A 279 1.19 10.39 -5.05
N GLU A 280 1.66 10.26 -6.28
CA GLU A 280 3.07 10.46 -6.59
C GLU A 280 3.49 11.91 -6.26
N ALA A 281 2.67 12.90 -6.64
CA ALA A 281 2.90 14.29 -6.25
C ALA A 281 2.85 14.51 -4.73
N ASP A 282 1.92 13.85 -4.01
CA ASP A 282 1.81 13.91 -2.55
C ASP A 282 3.08 13.29 -1.90
N ARG A 283 3.57 12.14 -2.39
CA ARG A 283 4.84 11.50 -1.95
C ARG A 283 6.06 12.37 -2.20
N VAL A 284 6.18 12.95 -3.39
CA VAL A 284 7.26 13.89 -3.72
C VAL A 284 7.19 15.13 -2.83
N GLY A 285 5.98 15.60 -2.52
CA GLY A 285 5.74 16.69 -1.57
C GLY A 285 6.21 16.36 -0.15
N GLU A 286 5.94 15.14 0.32
CA GLU A 286 6.40 14.64 1.62
C GLU A 286 7.92 14.50 1.68
N GLN A 287 8.54 13.91 0.66
CA GLN A 287 10.01 13.82 0.53
C GLN A 287 10.65 15.20 0.52
N LEU A 288 10.06 16.16 -0.18
CA LEU A 288 10.54 17.55 -0.19
C LEU A 288 10.36 18.22 1.18
N ALA A 289 9.27 17.96 1.89
CA ALA A 289 9.04 18.46 3.23
C ALA A 289 10.02 17.84 4.25
N GLU A 290 10.34 16.56 4.11
CA GLU A 290 11.32 15.88 4.95
C GLU A 290 12.75 16.36 4.68
N ALA A 291 13.13 16.51 3.40
CA ALA A 291 14.43 17.07 3.02
C ALA A 291 14.61 18.52 3.50
N LYS A 292 13.52 19.30 3.57
CA LYS A 292 13.50 20.63 4.21
C LYS A 292 13.68 20.54 5.73
N ARG A 293 13.01 19.60 6.41
CA ARG A 293 13.17 19.37 7.86
C ARG A 293 14.59 18.91 8.23
N ARG A 294 15.20 18.07 7.39
CA ARG A 294 16.58 17.58 7.54
C ARG A 294 17.64 18.60 7.13
N GLY A 295 17.25 19.75 6.57
CA GLY A 295 18.17 20.81 6.15
C GLY A 295 18.96 20.52 4.87
N THR A 296 18.73 19.37 4.21
CA THR A 296 19.39 18.99 2.95
C THR A 296 18.98 19.90 1.79
N ILE A 297 17.75 20.40 1.82
CA ILE A 297 17.24 21.39 0.88
C ILE A 297 16.93 22.65 1.68
N THR A 298 17.80 23.65 1.59
CA THR A 298 17.46 25.00 2.02
C THR A 298 16.54 25.58 0.95
N SER A 299 15.32 25.97 1.33
CA SER A 299 14.63 26.97 0.53
C SER A 299 15.50 28.22 0.63
N GLY A 300 16.35 28.45 -0.38
CA GLY A 300 17.05 29.72 -0.50
C GLY A 300 16.02 30.83 -0.29
N PRO A 301 16.38 31.94 0.38
CA PRO A 301 15.43 33.03 0.58
C PRO A 301 14.83 33.32 -0.79
N LEU A 302 13.53 33.10 -0.94
CA LEU A 302 12.83 33.74 -2.02
C LEU A 302 13.12 35.21 -1.76
N SER A 303 13.97 35.80 -2.60
CA SER A 303 13.96 37.23 -2.80
C SER A 303 12.48 37.59 -2.85
N SER A 304 12.03 38.40 -1.89
CA SER A 304 10.66 38.90 -1.81
C SER A 304 10.29 39.76 -3.02
N GLY A 305 11.16 39.85 -4.04
CA GLY A 305 10.84 40.26 -5.40
C GLY A 305 10.28 39.10 -6.21
N LYS A 306 9.01 39.21 -6.58
CA LYS A 306 8.26 38.38 -7.53
C LYS A 306 9.08 38.06 -8.80
N GLN A 307 9.88 36.99 -8.78
CA GLN A 307 10.62 36.52 -9.97
C GLN A 307 9.69 35.71 -10.89
N ARG A 308 8.81 36.43 -11.58
CA ARG A 308 7.97 35.92 -12.68
C ARG A 308 8.76 35.57 -13.96
N GLY A 309 10.10 35.68 -13.94
CA GLY A 309 10.94 35.57 -15.13
C GLY A 309 11.46 34.17 -15.46
N ARG A 310 11.35 33.17 -14.57
CA ARG A 310 11.96 31.83 -14.79
C ARG A 310 11.01 30.79 -15.38
N SER A 311 9.78 31.19 -15.74
CA SER A 311 8.76 30.26 -16.27
C SER A 311 8.96 29.93 -17.76
N SER A 312 9.84 30.63 -18.46
CA SER A 312 10.13 30.39 -19.88
C SER A 312 11.51 29.77 -20.03
N SER A 313 11.59 28.72 -20.87
CA SER A 313 12.86 28.06 -21.23
C SER A 313 13.91 29.06 -21.71
N LYS A 314 13.52 30.11 -22.44
CA LYS A 314 14.44 31.14 -22.94
C LYS A 314 15.14 31.94 -21.83
N ALA A 315 14.43 32.25 -20.76
CA ALA A 315 14.98 32.97 -19.61
C ALA A 315 15.81 32.08 -18.68
N PHE A 316 15.51 30.78 -18.66
CA PHE A 316 16.31 29.78 -17.95
C PHE A 316 17.66 29.55 -18.63
N PHE A 317 17.67 29.35 -19.96
CA PHE A 317 18.90 29.12 -20.69
C PHE A 317 19.77 30.37 -20.80
N SER A 318 19.20 31.57 -20.90
CA SER A 318 20.00 32.81 -20.86
C SER A 318 20.68 33.01 -19.50
N SER A 319 19.99 32.68 -18.40
CA SER A 319 20.58 32.69 -17.05
C SER A 319 21.71 31.68 -16.92
N MET A 320 21.57 30.50 -17.54
CA MET A 320 22.61 29.46 -17.49
C MET A 320 23.82 29.83 -18.34
N GLN A 321 23.58 30.45 -19.50
CA GLN A 321 24.62 30.93 -20.41
C GLN A 321 25.38 32.14 -19.84
N ALA A 322 24.68 33.00 -19.09
CA ALA A 322 25.31 34.08 -18.31
C ALA A 322 26.14 33.52 -17.13
N ALA A 323 25.68 32.45 -16.48
CA ALA A 323 26.44 31.78 -15.43
C ALA A 323 27.69 31.05 -15.98
N SER A 324 27.65 30.54 -17.21
CA SER A 324 28.80 29.89 -17.86
C SER A 324 29.82 30.86 -18.47
N GLN A 325 29.43 32.12 -18.72
CA GLN A 325 30.31 33.16 -19.26
C GLN A 325 31.06 33.96 -18.17
N ALA A 326 30.79 33.71 -16.90
CA ALA A 326 31.62 34.25 -15.82
C ALA A 326 32.94 33.44 -15.72
N PRO A 327 34.11 34.06 -15.84
CA PRO A 327 35.38 33.35 -15.65
C PRO A 327 35.47 32.89 -14.19
N GLY A 328 35.92 31.64 -14.02
CA GLY A 328 36.05 30.99 -12.72
C GLY A 328 36.78 31.86 -11.70
N GLY A 329 36.06 32.25 -10.66
CA GLY A 329 36.58 32.94 -9.50
C GLY A 329 35.88 32.45 -8.25
N LEU A 330 36.35 31.34 -7.70
CA LEU A 330 36.14 30.98 -6.29
C LEU A 330 36.88 32.02 -5.42
N ALA A 331 36.37 33.24 -5.36
CA ALA A 331 36.83 34.28 -4.46
C ALA A 331 35.84 34.37 -3.30
N GLY A 332 36.09 33.57 -2.25
CA GLY A 332 35.45 33.77 -0.97
C GLY A 332 35.83 35.16 -0.43
N SER A 333 34.89 36.11 -0.48
CA SER A 333 35.11 37.43 0.08
C SER A 333 35.11 37.33 1.62
N LYS A 334 36.29 37.15 2.21
CA LYS A 334 36.55 37.46 3.62
C LYS A 334 36.24 38.94 3.83
N ARG A 335 35.15 39.23 4.54
CA ARG A 335 34.84 40.59 5.01
C ARG A 335 35.82 40.94 6.13
N GLN A 336 36.76 41.82 5.85
CA GLN A 336 37.48 42.58 6.88
C GLN A 336 36.48 43.44 7.66
N ARG A 337 36.46 43.27 8.98
CA ARG A 337 35.88 44.22 9.92
C ARG A 337 37.04 45.06 10.48
N VAL A 338 36.71 46.30 10.82
CA VAL A 338 37.38 47.31 11.68
C VAL A 338 37.38 48.63 10.88
N ALA A 339 36.38 49.49 11.10
CA ALA A 339 36.25 50.52 12.14
C ALA A 339 36.96 51.82 11.72
N ASP A 340 36.16 52.86 11.49
CA ASP A 340 36.34 54.25 11.93
C ASP A 340 35.25 55.10 11.25
N ALA A 341 34.16 55.46 11.94
CA ALA A 341 34.04 56.50 12.96
C ALA A 341 33.75 57.88 12.37
N ARG A 342 32.63 58.46 12.85
CA ARG A 342 32.45 59.90 13.13
C ARG A 342 32.56 60.85 11.94
N LYS A 343 31.43 61.05 11.25
CA LYS A 343 31.12 62.34 10.62
C LYS A 343 29.60 62.56 10.50
N ALA A 344 28.92 62.61 11.63
CA ALA A 344 27.52 63.05 11.72
C ALA A 344 27.20 63.56 13.14
N ALA A 345 28.07 64.41 13.68
CA ALA A 345 27.82 65.18 14.90
C ALA A 345 28.77 66.37 14.90
N GLN A 346 28.35 67.47 14.26
CA GLN A 346 28.68 68.87 14.56
C GLN A 346 28.34 69.72 13.34
N GLY A 347 27.32 70.55 13.51
CA GLY A 347 26.72 71.42 12.51
C GLY A 347 25.43 71.99 13.08
N ALA A 348 25.57 72.67 14.21
CA ALA A 348 24.51 73.39 14.90
C ALA A 348 24.34 74.79 14.31
N GLY A 349 23.09 75.28 14.34
CA GLY A 349 22.69 76.69 14.18
C GLY A 349 21.93 76.96 12.88
N ALA A 350 20.74 77.57 12.85
CA ALA A 350 19.91 78.19 13.88
C ALA A 350 18.51 78.52 13.29
N ALA A 351 17.58 78.93 14.18
CA ALA A 351 16.33 79.68 13.99
C ALA A 351 14.99 78.90 14.05
N ASP A 352 14.36 79.03 15.23
CA ASP A 352 12.96 79.43 15.53
C ASP A 352 11.79 78.72 14.80
N GLY A 353 10.68 78.32 15.44
CA GLY A 353 10.15 78.52 16.78
C GLY A 353 8.68 78.07 16.80
N ALA A 354 8.12 77.89 18.01
CA ALA A 354 6.69 77.60 18.32
C ALA A 354 6.16 76.21 17.89
N SER A 355 5.36 75.46 18.64
CA SER A 355 4.72 75.65 19.94
C SER A 355 4.26 74.28 20.46
N PHE A 356 4.47 74.04 21.74
CA PHE A 356 3.97 72.93 22.52
C PHE A 356 2.50 73.15 22.90
N LYS A 357 1.63 72.12 22.80
CA LYS A 357 0.62 71.77 23.83
C LYS A 357 -0.18 70.50 23.49
N LEU A 358 -0.10 69.58 24.46
CA LEU A 358 -0.93 68.41 24.81
C LEU A 358 -1.17 67.31 23.78
#